data_AF-A0A426Z2B0-F1
#
_entry.id   AF-A0A426Z2B0-F1
#
_cell.length_a   1.000
_cell.length_b   1.000
_cell.length_c   1.000
_cell.angle_alpha   90.00
_cell.angle_beta   90.00
_cell.angle_gamma   90.00
#
_symmetry.space_group_name_H-M   'P 1'
#
loop_
_entity.id
_entity.type
_entity.pdbx_description
1 polymer ?
#
loop_
_entity_poly.entity_id
_entity_poly.type
_entity_poly.pdbx_seq_one_letter_code
_entity_poly.pdbx_strand_id
1 'polypeptide(L)'
;ARDPEDLKQVQALRDLLASTGQLPEKHDDYHTLLRFLRMREFDLAKTRIMFVNMLKWREDNRVDVIARSLIKAVMKSINVYNHIVNVQEFEFEEHDAVQRWYPRGYHGVDNVGRPLYIERIGSIDFNTLLTVTTVDRFVKHHIVEQEKTLNLRYPACSLAAKRHIASITAILDVEGLGIKNFSKPAREIFTEIQKIDSNYYPEVCVF
;
A
#
# COMPACT_ATOMS: atom_id res chain seq x y z
N ALA A 1 10.61 -21.95 5.92
CA ALA A 1 9.73 -22.31 7.07
C ALA A 1 9.41 -21.02 7.82
N ARG A 2 8.27 -20.94 8.50
CA ARG A 2 7.94 -19.80 9.38
C ARG A 2 8.80 -19.89 10.63
N ASP A 3 9.21 -18.74 11.16
CA ASP A 3 9.93 -18.71 12.43
C ASP A 3 8.98 -19.12 13.58
N PRO A 4 9.39 -20.04 14.48
CA PRO A 4 8.54 -20.50 15.57
C PRO A 4 8.13 -19.42 16.56
N GLU A 5 8.99 -18.42 16.80
CA GLU A 5 8.67 -17.30 17.68
C GLU A 5 7.67 -16.35 16.99
N ASP A 6 7.87 -16.05 15.69
CA ASP A 6 6.89 -15.28 14.90
C ASP A 6 5.51 -15.95 14.93
N LEU A 7 5.45 -17.29 14.83
CA LEU A 7 4.20 -18.05 14.92
C LEU A 7 3.48 -17.87 16.26
N LYS A 8 4.23 -17.95 17.36
CA LYS A 8 3.70 -17.77 18.72
C LYS A 8 3.16 -16.36 18.91
N GLN A 9 3.90 -15.34 18.47
CA GLN A 9 3.50 -13.94 18.58
C GLN A 9 2.26 -13.61 17.73
N VAL A 10 2.21 -14.13 16.49
CA VAL A 10 1.03 -13.99 15.63
C VAL A 10 -0.19 -14.66 16.24
N GLN A 11 -0.04 -15.84 16.84
CA GLN A 11 -1.16 -16.49 17.51
C GLN A 11 -1.64 -15.72 18.73
N ALA A 12 -0.73 -15.18 19.55
CA ALA A 12 -1.08 -14.35 20.69
C ALA A 12 -1.86 -13.08 20.28
N LEU A 13 -1.43 -12.42 19.19
CA LEU A 13 -2.17 -11.28 18.63
C LEU A 13 -3.54 -11.71 18.11
N ARG A 14 -3.63 -12.84 17.40
CA ARG A 14 -4.89 -13.39 16.88
C ARG A 14 -5.89 -13.63 18.01
N ASP A 15 -5.48 -14.30 19.08
CA ASP A 15 -6.33 -14.59 20.24
C ASP A 15 -6.81 -13.30 20.92
N LEU A 16 -5.92 -12.31 21.05
CA LEU A 16 -6.24 -10.99 21.60
C LEU A 16 -7.28 -10.23 20.76
N LEU A 17 -7.14 -10.24 19.43
CA LEU A 17 -8.09 -9.58 18.52
C LEU A 17 -9.42 -10.33 18.46
N ALA A 18 -9.38 -11.67 18.43
CA ALA A 18 -10.58 -12.51 18.40
C ALA A 18 -11.43 -12.37 19.67
N SER A 19 -10.80 -12.39 20.85
CA SER A 19 -11.49 -12.23 22.14
C SER A 19 -12.21 -10.88 22.32
N THR A 20 -11.83 -9.88 21.51
CA THR A 20 -12.42 -8.55 21.53
C THR A 20 -13.32 -8.27 20.32
N GLY A 21 -13.53 -9.26 19.43
CA GLY A 21 -14.34 -9.11 18.21
C GLY A 21 -13.71 -8.19 17.16
N GLN A 22 -12.39 -8.01 17.21
CA GLN A 22 -11.64 -7.06 16.38
C GLN A 22 -10.81 -7.74 15.28
N LEU A 23 -11.11 -9.01 14.96
CA LEU A 23 -10.41 -9.79 13.94
C LEU A 23 -11.35 -10.14 12.77
N PRO A 24 -11.50 -9.26 11.77
CA PRO A 24 -12.24 -9.61 10.57
C PRO A 24 -11.47 -10.65 9.73
N GLU A 25 -12.19 -11.65 9.20
CA GLU A 25 -11.61 -12.76 8.41
C GLU A 25 -10.71 -12.27 7.27
N LYS A 26 -11.11 -11.18 6.60
CA LYS A 26 -10.34 -10.56 5.50
C LYS A 26 -8.91 -10.18 5.90
N HIS A 27 -8.67 -9.84 7.17
CA HIS A 27 -7.38 -9.39 7.68
C HIS A 27 -6.75 -10.39 8.67
N ASP A 28 -7.27 -11.62 8.75
CA ASP A 28 -6.69 -12.71 9.54
C ASP A 28 -5.71 -13.57 8.71
N ASP A 29 -4.81 -12.92 7.97
CA ASP A 29 -3.70 -13.63 7.36
C ASP A 29 -2.43 -13.48 8.22
N TYR A 30 -1.67 -14.58 8.31
CA TYR A 30 -0.44 -14.65 9.10
C TYR A 30 0.54 -13.51 8.76
N HIS A 31 0.66 -13.15 7.48
CA HIS A 31 1.66 -12.18 7.05
C HIS A 31 1.24 -10.74 7.35
N THR A 32 -0.05 -10.40 7.26
CA THR A 32 -0.59 -9.11 7.71
C THR A 32 -0.37 -8.94 9.20
N LEU A 33 -0.82 -9.89 10.02
CA LEU A 33 -0.63 -9.81 11.49
C LEU A 33 0.85 -9.66 11.86
N LEU A 34 1.73 -10.40 11.19
CA LEU A 34 3.18 -10.32 11.42
C LEU A 34 3.77 -8.95 11.06
N ARG A 35 3.29 -8.28 10.01
CA ARG A 35 3.77 -6.92 9.64
C ARG A 35 3.44 -5.90 10.73
N PHE A 36 2.23 -5.97 11.30
CA PHE A 36 1.84 -5.10 12.41
C PHE A 36 2.69 -5.35 13.66
N LEU A 37 2.96 -6.62 13.98
CA LEU A 37 3.85 -6.99 15.08
C LEU A 37 5.25 -6.41 14.88
N ARG A 38 5.87 -6.63 13.73
CA ARG A 38 7.22 -6.13 13.42
C ARG A 38 7.31 -4.61 13.54
N MET A 39 6.32 -3.90 13.00
CA MET A 39 6.25 -2.44 13.04
C MET A 39 6.05 -1.84 14.44
N ARG A 40 5.71 -2.68 15.42
CA ARG A 40 5.59 -2.30 16.83
C ARG A 40 6.52 -3.12 17.72
N GLU A 41 7.60 -3.66 17.15
CA GLU A 41 8.64 -4.41 17.88
C GLU A 41 8.03 -5.55 18.73
N PHE A 42 6.99 -6.19 18.21
CA PHE A 42 6.22 -7.27 18.84
C PHE A 42 5.51 -6.86 20.15
N ASP A 43 5.33 -5.56 20.42
CA ASP A 43 4.50 -5.06 21.52
C ASP A 43 3.01 -5.31 21.21
N LEU A 44 2.42 -6.33 21.81
CA LEU A 44 1.02 -6.74 21.54
C LEU A 44 0.01 -5.62 21.78
N ALA A 45 0.20 -4.80 22.81
CA ALA A 45 -0.74 -3.74 23.16
C ALA A 45 -0.73 -2.63 22.10
N LYS A 46 0.47 -2.15 21.72
CA LYS A 46 0.63 -1.16 20.65
C LYS A 46 0.20 -1.72 19.30
N THR A 47 0.48 -3.00 19.04
CA THR A 47 0.10 -3.69 17.81
C THR A 47 -1.41 -3.75 17.66
N ARG A 48 -2.13 -4.14 18.71
CA ARG A 48 -3.61 -4.13 18.72
C ARG A 48 -4.16 -2.74 18.42
N ILE A 49 -3.66 -1.71 19.10
CA ILE A 49 -4.10 -0.32 18.87
C ILE A 49 -3.90 0.07 17.41
N MET A 50 -2.72 -0.20 16.86
CA MET A 50 -2.40 0.10 15.46
C MET A 50 -3.31 -0.66 14.48
N PHE A 51 -3.53 -1.95 14.70
CA PHE A 51 -4.38 -2.79 13.85
C PHE A 51 -5.84 -2.31 13.86
N VAL A 52 -6.40 -2.03 15.04
CA VAL A 52 -7.77 -1.52 15.17
C VAL A 52 -7.91 -0.14 14.55
N ASN A 53 -6.92 0.74 14.72
CA ASN A 53 -6.90 2.05 14.06
C ASN A 53 -6.87 1.91 12.54
N MET A 54 -6.14 0.93 12.00
CA MET A 54 -6.16 0.62 10.58
C MET A 54 -7.54 0.17 10.11
N LEU A 55 -8.22 -0.73 10.84
CA LEU A 55 -9.58 -1.17 10.47
C LEU A 55 -10.55 0.01 10.39
N LYS A 56 -10.54 0.87 11.41
CA LYS A 56 -11.38 2.08 11.43
C LYS A 56 -11.03 3.03 10.28
N TRP A 57 -9.74 3.28 10.05
CA TRP A 57 -9.30 4.15 8.97
C TRP A 57 -9.73 3.62 7.59
N ARG A 58 -9.68 2.30 7.38
CA ARG A 58 -10.15 1.67 6.13
C ARG A 58 -11.64 1.89 5.90
N GLU A 59 -12.44 1.82 6.96
CA GLU A 59 -13.87 2.12 6.91
C GLU A 59 -14.11 3.60 6.58
N ASP A 60 -13.51 4.51 7.36
CA ASP A 60 -13.66 5.96 7.22
C ASP A 60 -13.23 6.45 5.81
N ASN A 61 -12.19 5.83 5.23
CA ASN A 61 -11.66 6.21 3.91
C ASN A 61 -12.19 5.34 2.77
N ARG A 62 -13.12 4.42 3.07
CA ARG A 62 -13.73 3.50 2.09
C ARG A 62 -12.68 2.76 1.25
N VAL A 63 -11.56 2.36 1.86
CA VAL A 63 -10.42 1.74 1.17
C VAL A 63 -10.84 0.49 0.41
N ASP A 64 -11.68 -0.33 1.03
CA ASP A 64 -12.21 -1.55 0.42
C ASP A 64 -13.11 -1.31 -0.78
N VAL A 65 -13.80 -0.17 -0.83
CA VAL A 65 -14.57 0.25 -2.00
C VAL A 65 -13.60 0.64 -3.13
N ILE A 66 -12.61 1.46 -2.81
CA ILE A 66 -11.60 1.93 -3.76
C ILE A 66 -10.84 0.73 -4.37
N ALA A 67 -10.46 -0.25 -3.55
CA ALA A 67 -9.78 -1.45 -4.00
C ALA A 67 -10.64 -2.34 -4.92
N ARG A 68 -11.96 -2.41 -4.70
CA ARG A 68 -12.88 -3.20 -5.52
C ARG A 68 -13.01 -2.69 -6.96
N SER A 69 -12.91 -1.38 -7.18
CA SER A 69 -12.88 -0.79 -8.52
C SER A 69 -11.75 -1.37 -9.39
N LEU A 70 -10.63 -1.73 -8.76
CA LEU A 70 -9.46 -2.32 -9.42
C LEU A 70 -9.71 -3.75 -9.89
N ILE A 71 -10.37 -4.53 -9.03
CA ILE A 71 -10.77 -5.91 -9.34
C ILE A 71 -11.72 -5.91 -10.54
N LYS A 72 -12.63 -4.94 -10.63
CA LYS A 72 -13.55 -4.81 -11.77
C LYS A 72 -12.84 -4.52 -13.08
N ALA A 73 -11.83 -3.65 -13.10
CA ALA A 73 -11.05 -3.36 -14.32
C ALA A 73 -10.30 -4.61 -14.83
N VAL A 74 -9.70 -5.37 -13.92
CA VAL A 74 -9.05 -6.66 -14.25
C VAL A 74 -10.08 -7.73 -14.62
N MET A 75 -11.21 -7.83 -13.93
CA MET A 75 -12.24 -8.82 -14.23
C MET A 75 -13.01 -8.50 -15.52
N LYS A 76 -13.14 -7.22 -15.89
CA LYS A 76 -13.70 -6.77 -17.17
C LYS A 76 -12.86 -7.24 -18.34
N SER A 77 -11.53 -7.28 -18.21
CA SER A 77 -10.66 -7.83 -19.27
C SER A 77 -10.73 -9.36 -19.36
N ILE A 78 -11.27 -10.05 -18.36
CA ILE A 78 -11.45 -11.51 -18.33
C ILE A 78 -12.92 -11.92 -18.59
N ASN A 79 -13.84 -10.97 -18.80
CA ASN A 79 -15.25 -11.19 -19.13
C ASN A 79 -16.05 -12.01 -18.09
N VAL A 80 -15.68 -11.94 -16.80
CA VAL A 80 -16.25 -12.79 -15.72
C VAL A 80 -17.34 -12.08 -14.89
N TYR A 81 -17.46 -10.74 -14.98
CA TYR A 81 -18.35 -9.98 -14.10
C TYR A 81 -19.33 -9.10 -14.88
N ASN A 82 -20.58 -9.57 -15.02
CA ASN A 82 -21.69 -8.82 -15.62
C ASN A 82 -22.76 -8.37 -14.63
N HIS A 83 -22.57 -8.55 -13.31
CA HIS A 83 -23.60 -8.12 -12.38
C HIS A 83 -23.05 -7.67 -11.02
N ILE A 84 -23.53 -6.50 -10.58
CA ILE A 84 -23.52 -5.98 -9.21
C ILE A 84 -22.20 -5.28 -8.81
N VAL A 85 -22.16 -3.94 -8.87
CA VAL A 85 -22.47 -2.97 -7.79
C VAL A 85 -22.29 -1.56 -8.39
N ASN A 86 -23.28 -0.67 -8.27
CA ASN A 86 -23.10 0.78 -8.51
C ASN A 86 -22.44 1.39 -7.27
N VAL A 87 -21.11 1.30 -7.18
CA VAL A 87 -20.34 2.14 -6.24
C VAL A 87 -19.74 3.29 -7.03
N GLN A 88 -19.72 4.48 -6.46
CA GLN A 88 -18.98 5.61 -7.04
C GLN A 88 -17.49 5.27 -6.93
N GLU A 89 -16.92 4.74 -8.01
CA GLU A 89 -15.54 4.27 -8.07
C GLU A 89 -14.58 5.48 -8.10
N PHE A 90 -13.52 5.44 -7.29
CA PHE A 90 -12.46 6.44 -7.41
C PHE A 90 -11.67 6.17 -8.69
N GLU A 91 -11.76 7.09 -9.64
CA GLU A 91 -10.95 7.08 -10.87
C GLU A 91 -9.92 8.21 -10.80
N PHE A 92 -8.68 7.89 -11.14
CA PHE A 92 -7.55 8.82 -11.15
C PHE A 92 -7.26 9.27 -12.58
N GLU A 93 -8.21 9.99 -13.18
CA GLU A 93 -8.20 10.40 -14.59
C GLU A 93 -6.95 11.22 -14.97
N GLU A 94 -6.39 11.97 -14.01
CA GLU A 94 -5.18 12.76 -14.19
C GLU A 94 -3.87 11.95 -14.09
N HIS A 95 -3.93 10.61 -14.01
CA HIS A 95 -2.76 9.74 -13.86
C HIS A 95 -1.62 10.09 -14.84
N ASP A 96 -1.94 10.24 -16.12
CA ASP A 96 -0.94 10.50 -17.16
C ASP A 96 -0.32 11.90 -17.04
N ALA A 97 -1.09 12.88 -16.57
CA ALA A 97 -0.57 14.21 -16.26
C ALA A 97 0.33 14.16 -15.02
N VAL A 98 -0.09 13.44 -13.99
CA VAL A 98 0.69 13.22 -12.75
C VAL A 98 2.01 12.52 -13.05
N GLN A 99 2.03 11.50 -13.91
CA GLN A 99 3.25 10.77 -14.27
C GLN A 99 4.31 11.64 -14.96
N ARG A 100 3.91 12.69 -15.69
CA ARG A 100 4.86 13.64 -16.30
C ARG A 100 5.63 14.44 -15.26
N TRP A 101 4.99 14.77 -14.13
CA TRP A 101 5.55 15.62 -13.07
C TRP A 101 6.04 14.86 -11.85
N TYR A 102 5.62 13.61 -11.70
CA TYR A 102 6.06 12.69 -10.66
C TYR A 102 6.31 11.32 -11.29
N PRO A 103 7.41 11.16 -12.06
CA PRO A 103 7.71 9.92 -12.77
C PRO A 103 8.03 8.79 -11.80
N ARG A 104 7.15 7.79 -11.75
CA ARG A 104 7.31 6.62 -10.88
C ARG A 104 6.58 5.39 -11.44
N GLY A 105 7.01 4.21 -11.05
CA GLY A 105 6.24 3.00 -11.37
C GLY A 105 6.97 1.71 -11.10
N TYR A 106 6.25 0.61 -11.29
CA TYR A 106 6.80 -0.73 -11.21
C TYR A 106 7.30 -1.20 -12.59
N HIS A 107 8.48 -1.84 -12.62
CA HIS A 107 9.08 -2.35 -13.84
C HIS A 107 9.81 -3.69 -13.61
N GLY A 108 9.11 -4.81 -13.81
CA GLY A 108 9.68 -6.15 -13.64
C GLY A 108 9.91 -6.53 -12.18
N VAL A 109 10.90 -7.40 -11.95
CA VAL A 109 11.26 -7.93 -10.63
C VAL A 109 12.78 -7.97 -10.45
N ASP A 110 13.24 -7.96 -9.21
CA ASP A 110 14.66 -8.20 -8.90
C ASP A 110 15.05 -9.68 -9.08
N ASN A 111 16.33 -9.99 -8.85
CA ASN A 111 16.89 -11.35 -8.99
C ASN A 111 16.29 -12.39 -8.03
N VAL A 112 15.55 -11.97 -7.01
CA VAL A 112 14.84 -12.87 -6.10
C VAL A 112 13.33 -12.85 -6.34
N GLY A 113 12.81 -12.03 -7.25
CA GLY A 113 11.40 -11.96 -7.61
C GLY A 113 10.57 -10.92 -6.87
N ARG A 114 11.19 -9.94 -6.18
CA ARG A 114 10.44 -8.81 -5.59
C ARG A 114 10.06 -7.82 -6.68
N PRO A 115 8.83 -7.23 -6.66
CA PRO A 115 8.47 -6.16 -7.58
C PRO A 115 9.51 -5.03 -7.53
N LEU A 116 10.00 -4.63 -8.70
CA LEU A 116 10.95 -3.52 -8.81
C LEU A 116 10.17 -2.22 -9.00
N TYR A 117 10.29 -1.31 -8.05
CA TYR A 117 9.70 0.03 -8.08
C TYR A 117 10.78 1.07 -8.37
N ILE A 118 10.51 2.01 -9.26
CA ILE A 118 11.44 3.06 -9.66
C ILE A 118 10.76 4.41 -9.46
N GLU A 119 11.44 5.33 -8.77
CA GLU A 119 10.95 6.68 -8.52
C GLU A 119 12.07 7.70 -8.77
N ARG A 120 11.79 8.67 -9.64
CA ARG A 120 12.78 9.69 -10.04
C ARG A 120 12.61 10.96 -9.23
N ILE A 121 13.04 10.92 -7.98
CA ILE A 121 12.81 11.97 -6.98
C ILE A 121 13.32 13.33 -7.45
N GLY A 122 14.53 13.40 -8.02
CA GLY A 122 15.09 14.67 -8.47
C GLY A 122 14.36 15.29 -9.66
N SER A 123 13.58 14.49 -10.40
CA SER A 123 12.73 14.95 -11.51
C SER A 123 11.35 15.41 -11.08
N ILE A 124 10.98 15.28 -9.79
CA ILE A 124 9.64 15.66 -9.33
C ILE A 124 9.48 17.19 -9.29
N ASP A 125 8.40 17.69 -9.88
CA ASP A 125 7.95 19.07 -9.71
C ASP A 125 6.64 19.09 -8.91
N PHE A 126 6.76 19.23 -7.59
CA PHE A 126 5.60 19.26 -6.69
C PHE A 126 4.71 20.49 -6.87
N ASN A 127 5.24 21.61 -7.36
CA ASN A 127 4.43 22.81 -7.58
C ASN A 127 3.52 22.59 -8.79
N THR A 128 4.07 22.08 -9.89
CA THR A 128 3.29 21.77 -11.10
C THR A 128 2.37 20.57 -10.87
N LEU A 129 2.81 19.56 -10.11
CA LEU A 129 1.99 18.42 -9.70
C LEU A 129 0.67 18.86 -9.06
N LEU A 130 0.72 19.81 -8.11
CA LEU A 130 -0.49 20.29 -7.44
C LEU A 130 -1.36 21.24 -8.29
N THR A 131 -0.97 21.52 -9.54
CA THR A 131 -1.86 22.18 -10.52
C THR A 131 -2.70 21.17 -11.31
N VAL A 132 -2.28 19.89 -11.37
CA VAL A 132 -2.97 18.83 -12.12
C VAL A 132 -3.70 17.81 -11.24
N THR A 133 -3.36 17.73 -9.95
CA THR A 133 -4.03 16.90 -8.94
C THR A 133 -4.15 17.66 -7.62
N THR A 134 -4.93 17.11 -6.68
CA THR A 134 -4.92 17.55 -5.28
C THR A 134 -4.15 16.55 -4.41
N VAL A 135 -3.78 16.96 -3.18
CA VAL A 135 -3.18 16.06 -2.18
C VAL A 135 -4.12 14.90 -1.87
N ASP A 136 -5.41 15.17 -1.64
CA ASP A 136 -6.42 14.13 -1.36
C ASP A 136 -6.53 13.09 -2.49
N ARG A 137 -6.58 13.53 -3.75
CA ARG A 137 -6.64 12.62 -4.89
C ARG A 137 -5.34 11.84 -5.07
N PHE A 138 -4.19 12.48 -4.89
CA PHE A 138 -2.89 11.81 -4.94
C PHE A 138 -2.75 10.74 -3.84
N VAL A 139 -3.18 11.06 -2.63
CA VAL A 139 -3.22 10.13 -1.49
C VAL A 139 -4.16 8.96 -1.76
N LYS A 140 -5.37 9.19 -2.29
CA LYS A 140 -6.28 8.10 -2.70
C LYS A 140 -5.67 7.21 -3.77
N HIS A 141 -4.95 7.79 -4.73
CA HIS A 141 -4.19 7.03 -5.71
C HIS A 141 -3.03 6.23 -5.08
N HIS A 142 -2.33 6.76 -4.08
CA HIS A 142 -1.32 6.02 -3.33
C HIS A 142 -1.92 4.81 -2.61
N ILE A 143 -3.07 4.98 -1.96
CA ILE A 143 -3.83 3.89 -1.33
C ILE A 143 -4.19 2.81 -2.35
N VAL A 144 -4.64 3.21 -3.55
CA VAL A 144 -4.88 2.29 -4.68
C VAL A 144 -3.62 1.48 -5.01
N GLU A 145 -2.46 2.13 -5.12
CA GLU A 145 -1.21 1.44 -5.44
C GLU A 145 -0.75 0.48 -4.33
N GLN A 146 -1.01 0.80 -3.05
CA GLN A 146 -0.76 -0.12 -1.94
C GLN A 146 -1.67 -1.35 -1.99
N GLU A 147 -2.97 -1.16 -2.25
CA GLU A 147 -3.92 -2.27 -2.41
C GLU A 147 -3.58 -3.14 -3.63
N LYS A 148 -3.13 -2.56 -4.76
CA LYS A 148 -2.62 -3.33 -5.91
C LYS A 148 -1.38 -4.13 -5.55
N THR A 149 -0.48 -3.54 -4.76
CA THR A 149 0.77 -4.19 -4.38
C THR A 149 0.49 -5.42 -3.52
N LEU A 150 -0.35 -5.28 -2.50
CA LEU A 150 -0.76 -6.37 -1.61
C LEU A 150 -1.58 -7.45 -2.31
N ASN A 151 -2.58 -7.07 -3.12
CA ASN A 151 -3.56 -8.02 -3.64
C ASN A 151 -3.24 -8.56 -5.03
N LEU A 152 -2.34 -7.93 -5.79
CA LEU A 152 -2.01 -8.35 -7.16
C LEU A 152 -0.51 -8.61 -7.33
N ARG A 153 0.35 -7.63 -7.00
CA ARG A 153 1.80 -7.74 -7.28
C ARG A 153 2.46 -8.81 -6.42
N TYR A 154 2.24 -8.80 -5.11
CA TYR A 154 2.82 -9.80 -4.20
C TYR A 154 2.34 -11.23 -4.49
N PRO A 155 1.05 -11.50 -4.72
CA PRO A 155 0.59 -12.83 -5.13
C PRO A 155 1.20 -13.29 -6.47
N ALA A 156 1.20 -12.43 -7.49
CA ALA A 156 1.76 -12.76 -8.80
C ALA A 156 3.27 -13.06 -8.71
N CYS A 157 4.01 -12.22 -7.99
CA CYS A 157 5.44 -12.42 -7.78
C CYS A 157 5.73 -13.66 -6.94
N SER A 158 4.90 -13.93 -5.92
CA SER A 158 5.06 -15.13 -5.09
C SER A 158 4.88 -16.41 -5.88
N LEU A 159 3.87 -16.43 -6.76
CA LEU A 159 3.61 -17.55 -7.66
C LEU A 159 4.78 -17.76 -8.63
N ALA A 160 5.25 -16.69 -9.28
CA ALA A 160 6.36 -16.75 -10.22
C ALA A 160 7.69 -17.19 -9.57
N ALA A 161 7.99 -16.66 -8.39
CA ALA A 161 9.22 -16.96 -7.64
C ALA A 161 9.15 -18.26 -6.82
N LYS A 162 7.99 -18.93 -6.77
CA LYS A 162 7.71 -20.13 -5.96
C LYS A 162 8.10 -19.97 -4.48
N ARG A 163 7.92 -18.75 -3.96
CA ARG A 163 8.23 -18.38 -2.57
C ARG A 163 7.38 -17.20 -2.16
N HIS A 164 7.23 -16.98 -0.86
CA HIS A 164 6.49 -15.81 -0.38
C HIS A 164 7.25 -14.50 -0.69
N ILE A 165 6.59 -13.58 -1.39
CA ILE A 165 7.05 -12.22 -1.67
C ILE A 165 6.19 -11.26 -0.86
N ALA A 166 6.85 -10.44 -0.05
CA ALA A 166 6.21 -9.54 0.90
C ALA A 166 6.80 -8.12 0.91
N SER A 167 7.82 -7.89 0.09
CA SER A 167 8.57 -6.65 0.03
C SER A 167 8.84 -6.30 -1.44
N ILE A 168 9.08 -5.03 -1.69
CA ILE A 168 9.54 -4.51 -2.99
C ILE A 168 11.06 -4.31 -2.98
N THR A 169 11.61 -4.08 -4.15
CA THR A 169 12.93 -3.46 -4.32
C THR A 169 12.70 -2.07 -4.92
N ALA A 170 13.15 -1.01 -4.25
CA ALA A 170 12.96 0.36 -4.70
C ALA A 170 14.28 0.96 -5.22
N ILE A 171 14.23 1.55 -6.42
CA ILE A 171 15.30 2.40 -6.97
C ILE A 171 14.82 3.84 -6.87
N LEU A 172 15.49 4.62 -6.03
CA LEU A 172 15.23 6.04 -5.85
C LEU A 172 16.31 6.82 -6.59
N ASP A 173 15.96 7.32 -7.79
CA ASP A 173 16.84 8.15 -8.60
C ASP A 173 16.82 9.59 -8.07
N VAL A 174 17.93 9.96 -7.44
CA VAL A 174 18.14 11.27 -6.81
C VAL A 174 18.88 12.25 -7.73
N GLU A 175 19.12 11.91 -9.00
CA GLU A 175 19.72 12.84 -9.96
C GLU A 175 18.82 14.08 -10.13
N GLY A 176 19.39 15.27 -9.92
CA GLY A 176 18.65 16.54 -9.99
C GLY A 176 17.91 16.92 -8.70
N LEU A 177 18.05 16.14 -7.62
CA LEU A 177 17.50 16.48 -6.31
C LEU A 177 18.11 17.79 -5.79
N GLY A 178 17.26 18.74 -5.39
CA GLY A 178 17.69 20.00 -4.81
C GLY A 178 16.63 20.63 -3.91
N ILE A 179 16.87 21.86 -3.47
CA ILE A 179 16.00 22.57 -2.50
C ILE A 179 14.55 22.67 -3.00
N LYS A 180 14.33 22.77 -4.32
CA LYS A 180 12.99 22.81 -4.94
C LYS A 180 12.13 21.58 -4.60
N ASN A 181 12.74 20.42 -4.37
CA ASN A 181 12.05 19.17 -4.03
C ASN A 181 11.59 19.12 -2.56
N PHE A 182 11.99 20.10 -1.74
CA PHE A 182 11.59 20.24 -0.33
C PHE A 182 10.60 21.39 -0.13
N SER A 183 9.81 21.71 -1.15
CA SER A 183 8.78 22.74 -1.10
C SER A 183 7.70 22.42 -0.05
N LYS A 184 6.86 23.41 0.30
CA LYS A 184 5.71 23.17 1.18
C LYS A 184 4.78 22.07 0.62
N PRO A 185 4.38 22.09 -0.67
CA PRO A 185 3.67 20.99 -1.34
C PRO A 185 4.32 19.61 -1.16
N ALA A 186 5.64 19.53 -1.34
CA ALA A 186 6.37 18.28 -1.22
C ALA A 186 6.27 17.69 0.20
N ARG A 187 6.45 18.54 1.20
CA ARG A 187 6.34 18.16 2.62
C ARG A 187 4.93 17.70 2.98
N GLU A 188 3.90 18.38 2.49
CA GLU A 188 2.50 18.00 2.73
C GLU A 188 2.19 16.61 2.18
N ILE A 189 2.55 16.34 0.92
CA ILE A 189 2.36 15.01 0.31
C ILE A 189 3.16 13.94 1.05
N PHE A 190 4.44 14.21 1.32
CA PHE A 190 5.32 13.25 1.99
C PHE A 190 4.81 12.89 3.39
N THR A 191 4.38 13.88 4.18
CA THR A 191 3.84 13.62 5.53
C THR A 191 2.57 12.77 5.49
N GLU A 192 1.64 13.03 4.57
CA GLU A 192 0.43 12.21 4.46
C GLU A 192 0.72 10.78 4.02
N ILE A 193 1.62 10.58 3.05
CA ILE A 193 2.05 9.25 2.60
C ILE A 193 2.74 8.48 3.72
N GLN A 194 3.72 9.11 4.38
CA GLN A 194 4.46 8.49 5.47
C GLN A 194 3.52 8.08 6.61
N LYS A 195 2.55 8.93 6.95
CA LYS A 195 1.53 8.63 7.96
C LYS A 195 0.68 7.42 7.56
N ILE A 196 0.28 7.33 6.29
CA ILE A 196 -0.53 6.21 5.79
C ILE A 196 0.28 4.92 5.80
N ASP A 197 1.49 4.95 5.26
CA ASP A 197 2.33 3.77 5.13
C ASP A 197 2.74 3.22 6.50
N SER A 198 3.10 4.11 7.44
CA SER A 198 3.53 3.70 8.77
C SER A 198 2.39 3.24 9.69
N ASN A 199 1.16 3.72 9.50
CA ASN A 199 0.03 3.37 10.38
C ASN A 199 -0.90 2.30 9.81
N TYR A 200 -1.01 2.19 8.49
CA TYR A 200 -2.05 1.38 7.84
C TYR A 200 -1.51 0.35 6.84
N TYR A 201 -0.30 0.55 6.31
CA TYR A 201 0.38 -0.39 5.42
C TYR A 201 1.78 -0.76 5.94
N PRO A 202 1.90 -1.22 7.20
CA PRO A 202 3.20 -1.51 7.79
C PRO A 202 3.98 -2.52 6.95
N GLU A 203 5.27 -2.25 6.76
CA GLU A 203 6.20 -3.16 6.07
C GLU A 203 5.82 -3.48 4.61
N VAL A 204 4.87 -2.75 3.99
CA VAL A 204 4.44 -2.99 2.59
C VAL A 204 5.40 -2.34 1.60
N CYS A 205 5.73 -1.08 1.81
CA CYS A 205 6.76 -0.35 1.06
C CYS A 205 7.70 0.27 2.08
N VAL A 206 9.01 0.24 1.81
CA VAL A 206 10.00 0.95 2.63
C VAL A 206 10.27 2.28 1.92
N PHE A 207 9.73 3.37 2.47
CA PHE A 207 10.16 4.74 2.21
C PHE A 207 10.73 5.31 3.51
#